data_AF-X0WUT2-F1
#
_entry.id   AF-X0WUT2-F1
#
_cell.length_a   1.000
_cell.length_b   1.000
_cell.length_c   1.000
_cell.angle_alpha   90.00
_cell.angle_beta   90.00
_cell.angle_gamma   90.00
#
_symmetry.space_group_name_H-M   'P 1'
#
loop_
_entity.id
_entity.type
_entity.pdbx_description
1 polymer ?
#
loop_
_entity_poly.entity_id
_entity_poly.type
_entity_poly.pdbx_seq_one_letter_code
_entity_poly.pdbx_strand_id
1 'polypeptide(L)'
;ELIRCDDSEGVVTVSRIEYKFPEEYPFRLDGKLRSPWYDNECDRASHPMQIAQELDMDPFASDFQYFDSDVISAIEQEDCKPPYLEGILEFDEDSLEPIEFVKAEGGHLKLWIYPDVYGHFPEDLTVGAGHDISAGTGASNTTGSYVNLRTGEKIAEYANPWIKPETFANLAIALAKYFNKAFMVFDGAGPGRIFGDTVIRRYRNVYYRRNEESLSKKVSDKPGVFLNPKGKKRGYRSIPAS
;
A
#
# COMPACT_ATOMS: atom_id res chain seq x y z
N GLU A 1 20.18 -16.29 33.84
CA GLU A 1 21.04 -17.14 32.98
C GLU A 1 20.19 -18.31 32.51
N LEU A 2 19.97 -18.48 31.19
CA LEU A 2 19.20 -19.60 30.64
C LEU A 2 20.03 -20.87 30.75
N ILE A 3 19.63 -21.81 31.61
CA ILE A 3 20.27 -23.12 31.66
C ILE A 3 19.66 -23.95 30.53
N ARG A 4 20.45 -24.13 29.48
CA ARG A 4 20.11 -24.96 28.34
C ARG A 4 20.53 -26.40 28.67
N CYS A 5 19.57 -27.26 28.97
CA CYS A 5 19.79 -28.69 29.10
C CYS A 5 19.16 -29.36 27.88
N ASP A 6 19.99 -29.67 26.87
CA ASP A 6 19.59 -30.52 25.75
C ASP A 6 19.75 -31.98 26.21
N ASP A 7 18.66 -32.75 26.25
CA ASP A 7 18.78 -34.21 26.37
C ASP A 7 18.99 -34.85 24.99
N SER A 8 19.60 -36.04 24.98
CA SER A 8 19.99 -36.74 23.75
C SER A 8 18.81 -37.23 22.90
N GLU A 9 17.57 -36.96 23.32
CA GLU A 9 16.35 -37.31 22.59
C GLU A 9 15.70 -36.11 21.88
N GLY A 10 16.32 -34.92 21.96
CA GLY A 10 15.86 -33.73 21.25
C GLY A 10 14.68 -33.03 21.93
N VAL A 11 14.44 -33.28 23.22
CA VAL A 11 13.40 -32.61 23.99
C VAL A 11 13.99 -31.40 24.72
N VAL A 12 13.60 -30.20 24.30
CA VAL A 12 14.00 -28.97 24.98
C VAL A 12 13.07 -28.73 26.17
N THR A 13 13.61 -28.87 27.38
CA THR A 13 12.87 -28.55 28.61
C THR A 13 13.26 -27.16 29.11
N VAL A 14 12.36 -26.19 28.94
CA VAL A 14 12.55 -24.84 29.51
C VAL A 14 12.04 -24.84 30.94
N SER A 15 12.96 -24.84 31.91
CA SER A 15 12.60 -24.61 33.32
C SER A 15 12.49 -23.11 33.60
N ARG A 16 11.45 -22.71 34.35
CA ARG A 16 11.25 -21.31 34.75
C ARG A 16 12.41 -20.87 35.64
N ILE A 17 13.10 -19.81 35.22
CA ILE A 17 14.01 -19.07 36.10
C ILE A 17 13.12 -18.27 37.06
N GLU A 18 13.22 -18.53 38.35
CA GLU A 18 12.63 -17.64 39.37
C GLU A 18 13.37 -16.30 39.35
N TYR A 19 12.71 -15.25 38.86
CA TYR A 19 13.21 -13.89 38.94
C TYR A 19 12.74 -13.26 40.26
N LYS A 20 13.69 -12.91 41.13
CA LYS A 20 13.39 -12.20 42.38
C LYS A 20 13.26 -10.71 42.09
N PHE A 21 12.05 -10.19 42.20
CA PHE A 21 11.79 -8.75 42.12
C PHE A 21 12.39 -8.02 43.34
N PRO A 22 12.81 -6.76 43.21
CA PRO A 22 13.14 -5.92 44.36
C PRO A 22 11.95 -5.83 45.34
N GLU A 23 12.21 -5.77 46.65
CA GLU A 23 11.16 -5.71 47.69
C GLU A 23 10.21 -4.51 47.50
N GLU A 24 10.70 -3.41 46.92
CA GLU A 24 9.95 -2.16 46.73
C GLU A 24 9.41 -1.99 45.30
N TYR A 25 9.41 -3.04 44.46
CA TYR A 25 8.97 -2.90 43.07
C TYR A 25 7.46 -2.56 42.98
N PRO A 26 7.07 -1.44 42.33
CA PRO A 26 5.69 -1.02 42.26
C PRO A 26 4.94 -1.83 41.19
N PHE A 27 4.43 -3.00 41.57
CA PHE A 27 3.64 -3.84 40.67
C PHE A 27 2.43 -3.08 40.12
N ARG A 28 2.37 -2.96 38.78
CA ARG A 28 1.25 -2.33 38.05
C ARG A 28 0.25 -3.42 37.63
N LEU A 29 -1.00 -3.34 38.08
CA LEU A 29 -2.06 -4.33 37.84
C LEU A 29 -2.96 -3.92 36.66
N ASP A 30 -2.37 -3.78 35.47
CA ASP A 30 -3.07 -3.35 34.26
C ASP A 30 -3.36 -4.50 33.27
N GLY A 31 -3.13 -5.75 33.70
CA GLY A 31 -3.38 -6.94 32.89
C GLY A 31 -2.28 -7.26 31.86
N LYS A 32 -1.19 -6.48 31.81
CA LYS A 32 -0.05 -6.75 30.92
C LYS A 32 0.99 -7.64 31.59
N LEU A 33 1.72 -8.43 30.79
CA LEU A 33 2.90 -9.14 31.25
C LEU A 33 4.05 -8.13 31.41
N ARG A 34 4.34 -7.72 32.65
CA ARG A 34 5.34 -6.68 32.96
C ARG A 34 6.63 -7.25 33.53
N SER A 35 7.72 -6.51 33.33
CA SER A 35 9.02 -6.75 33.95
C SER A 35 9.63 -5.42 34.38
N PRO A 36 10.60 -5.39 35.33
CA PRO A 36 11.21 -4.14 35.76
C PRO A 36 11.91 -3.40 34.62
N TRP A 37 12.44 -4.13 33.64
CA TRP A 37 13.00 -3.54 32.43
C TRP A 37 11.90 -2.90 31.56
N TYR A 38 10.79 -3.61 31.32
CA TYR A 38 9.66 -3.09 30.55
C TYR A 38 9.06 -1.82 31.19
N ASP A 39 8.91 -1.79 32.51
CA ASP A 39 8.41 -0.60 33.22
C ASP A 39 9.40 0.57 33.15
N ASN A 40 10.71 0.30 33.25
CA ASN A 40 11.73 1.33 33.06
C ASN A 40 11.72 1.88 31.63
N GLU A 41 11.52 1.04 30.61
CA GLU A 41 11.37 1.52 29.24
C GLU A 41 10.09 2.35 29.08
N CYS A 42 8.97 1.95 29.69
CA CYS A 42 7.74 2.74 29.71
C CYS A 42 7.94 4.13 30.32
N ASP A 43 8.71 4.21 31.41
CA ASP A 43 8.99 5.48 32.09
C ASP A 43 10.01 6.34 31.33
N ARG A 44 10.86 5.73 30.50
CA ARG A 44 11.85 6.41 29.63
C ARG A 44 11.28 6.85 28.29
N ALA A 45 10.29 6.14 27.77
CA ALA A 45 9.72 6.43 26.46
C ALA A 45 9.09 7.82 26.45
N SER A 46 9.48 8.64 25.48
CA SER A 46 8.90 9.97 25.30
C SER A 46 7.43 9.93 24.85
N HIS A 47 6.97 8.76 24.37
CA HIS A 47 5.60 8.53 23.98
C HIS A 47 5.21 7.06 24.22
N PRO A 48 4.03 6.75 24.79
CA PRO A 48 3.54 5.38 24.99
C PRO A 48 3.52 4.50 23.73
N MET A 49 3.57 5.12 22.54
CA MET A 49 3.59 4.44 21.24
C MET A 49 4.92 3.74 20.92
N GLN A 50 6.04 4.24 21.43
CA GLN A 50 7.33 3.54 21.28
C GLN A 50 7.27 2.20 22.00
N ILE A 51 6.60 2.15 23.15
CA ILE A 51 6.35 0.90 23.88
C ILE A 51 5.38 0.01 23.10
N ALA A 52 4.27 0.57 22.60
CA ALA A 52 3.28 -0.18 21.84
C ALA A 52 3.89 -0.86 20.59
N GLN A 53 4.74 -0.13 19.86
CA GLN A 53 5.34 -0.58 18.61
C GLN A 53 6.55 -1.52 18.82
N GLU A 54 7.49 -1.14 19.69
CA GLU A 54 8.76 -1.86 19.85
C GLU A 54 8.67 -2.99 20.88
N LEU A 55 7.84 -2.85 21.92
CA LEU A 55 7.77 -3.81 23.04
C LEU A 55 6.46 -4.60 23.07
N ASP A 56 5.31 -3.95 22.88
CA ASP A 56 4.01 -4.64 22.88
C ASP A 56 3.74 -5.33 21.54
N MET A 57 4.47 -4.96 20.48
CA MET A 57 4.27 -5.41 19.11
C MET A 57 2.78 -5.41 18.73
N ASP A 58 2.09 -4.34 19.15
CA ASP A 58 0.66 -4.16 18.97
C ASP A 58 0.41 -3.28 17.73
N PRO A 59 0.10 -3.87 16.56
CA PRO A 59 -0.13 -3.13 15.33
C PRO A 59 -1.45 -2.34 15.34
N PHE A 60 -2.32 -2.52 16.34
CA PHE A 60 -3.61 -1.84 16.45
C PHE A 60 -3.54 -0.62 17.39
N ALA A 61 -2.61 -0.60 18.35
CA ALA A 61 -2.37 0.56 19.22
C ALA A 61 -1.48 1.66 18.60
N SER A 62 -0.96 1.44 17.37
CA SER A 62 -0.11 2.38 16.63
C SER A 62 -0.87 3.32 15.69
N ASP A 63 -2.20 3.38 15.80
CA ASP A 63 -3.06 4.11 14.87
C ASP A 63 -3.07 5.62 15.19
N PHE A 64 -1.93 6.28 15.01
CA PHE A 64 -1.95 7.72 14.76
C PHE A 64 -2.19 7.90 13.26
N GLN A 65 -3.34 8.50 12.90
CA GLN A 65 -3.56 8.96 11.54
C GLN A 65 -2.36 9.83 11.12
N TYR A 66 -1.67 9.44 10.05
CA TYR A 66 -0.51 10.20 9.55
C TYR A 66 -0.86 11.66 9.25
N PHE A 67 -2.13 11.90 8.92
CA PHE A 67 -2.72 13.22 8.73
C PHE A 67 -3.57 13.61 9.94
N ASP A 68 -3.66 14.91 10.19
CA ASP A 68 -4.50 15.50 11.22
C ASP A 68 -5.98 15.14 11.00
N SER A 69 -6.68 14.71 12.06
CA SER A 69 -8.08 14.30 12.00
C SER A 69 -9.01 15.46 11.60
N ASP A 70 -8.68 16.69 11.96
CA ASP A 70 -9.46 17.87 11.58
C ASP A 70 -9.32 18.16 10.09
N VAL A 71 -8.12 17.94 9.54
CA VAL A 71 -7.86 18.06 8.10
C VAL A 71 -8.60 16.97 7.32
N ILE A 72 -8.59 15.73 7.81
CA ILE A 72 -9.35 14.63 7.19
C ILE A 72 -10.85 14.97 7.20
N SER A 73 -11.37 15.40 8.35
CA SER A 73 -12.79 15.74 8.51
C SER A 73 -13.22 16.89 7.58
N ALA A 74 -12.37 17.89 7.39
CA ALA A 74 -12.63 18.99 6.45
C ALA A 74 -12.67 18.49 5.00
N ILE A 75 -11.68 17.70 4.57
CA ILE A 75 -11.64 17.10 3.22
C ILE A 75 -12.85 16.20 2.97
N GLU A 76 -13.27 15.40 3.97
CA GLU A 76 -14.45 14.55 3.88
C GLU A 76 -15.74 15.35 3.65
N GLN A 77 -15.85 16.54 4.24
CA GLN A 77 -17.02 17.39 4.09
C GLN A 77 -17.01 18.22 2.81
N GLU A 78 -15.84 18.67 2.37
CA GLU A 78 -15.70 19.63 1.27
C GLU A 78 -15.47 18.95 -0.09
N ASP A 79 -14.69 17.87 -0.12
CA ASP A 79 -14.16 17.30 -1.37
C ASP A 79 -14.68 15.89 -1.69
N CYS A 80 -15.00 15.09 -0.66
CA CYS A 80 -15.44 13.71 -0.87
C CYS A 80 -16.83 13.66 -1.53
N LYS A 81 -16.92 12.89 -2.62
CA LYS A 81 -18.15 12.66 -3.38
C LYS A 81 -18.40 11.17 -3.55
N PRO A 82 -19.65 10.70 -3.55
CA PRO A 82 -19.94 9.33 -3.99
C PRO A 82 -19.51 9.16 -5.45
N PRO A 83 -19.10 7.95 -5.86
CA PRO A 83 -18.81 7.69 -7.26
C PRO A 83 -20.06 7.91 -8.10
N TYR A 84 -19.87 8.46 -9.29
CA TYR A 84 -20.95 8.70 -10.24
C TYR A 84 -21.41 7.41 -10.93
N LEU A 85 -20.48 6.47 -11.12
CA LEU A 85 -20.72 5.17 -11.72
C LEU A 85 -19.97 4.08 -10.96
N GLU A 86 -20.56 2.89 -10.91
CA GLU A 86 -19.97 1.67 -10.38
C GLU A 86 -20.22 0.51 -11.36
N GLY A 87 -19.23 -0.35 -11.56
CA GLY A 87 -19.35 -1.43 -12.53
C GLY A 87 -18.08 -2.23 -12.80
N ILE A 88 -18.02 -2.77 -14.01
CA ILE A 88 -16.96 -3.65 -14.51
C ILE A 88 -16.56 -3.16 -15.90
N LEU A 89 -15.26 -3.15 -16.19
CA LEU A 89 -14.77 -2.95 -17.56
C LEU A 89 -14.64 -4.32 -18.23
N GLU A 90 -15.40 -4.55 -19.30
CA GLU A 90 -15.20 -5.67 -20.21
C GLU A 90 -14.09 -5.33 -21.21
N PHE A 91 -13.25 -6.31 -21.51
CA PHE A 91 -12.13 -6.15 -22.45
C PHE A 91 -11.82 -7.47 -23.13
N ASP A 92 -11.22 -7.40 -24.31
CA ASP A 92 -10.81 -8.57 -25.07
C ASP A 92 -9.60 -9.26 -24.40
N GLU A 93 -9.70 -10.54 -24.05
CA GLU A 93 -8.66 -11.24 -23.27
C GLU A 93 -7.32 -11.33 -24.02
N ASP A 94 -7.38 -11.42 -25.35
CA ASP A 94 -6.19 -11.54 -26.19
C ASP A 94 -5.51 -10.19 -26.38
N SER A 95 -6.18 -9.16 -26.87
CA SER A 95 -5.59 -7.85 -27.16
C SER A 95 -5.52 -6.93 -25.94
N LEU A 96 -6.32 -7.20 -24.91
CA LEU A 96 -6.59 -6.33 -23.77
C LEU A 96 -7.15 -4.96 -24.18
N GLU A 97 -7.83 -4.88 -25.32
CA GLU A 97 -8.56 -3.66 -25.71
C GLU A 97 -9.89 -3.58 -24.93
N PRO A 98 -10.23 -2.40 -24.39
CA PRO A 98 -11.50 -2.20 -23.70
C PRO A 98 -12.67 -2.36 -24.68
N ILE A 99 -13.71 -3.08 -24.27
CA ILE A 99 -14.94 -3.30 -25.03
C ILE A 99 -16.01 -2.33 -24.54
N GLU A 100 -16.40 -2.44 -23.27
CA GLU A 100 -17.47 -1.62 -22.70
C GLU A 100 -17.36 -1.53 -21.18
N PHE A 101 -17.77 -0.39 -20.61
CA PHE A 101 -18.02 -0.29 -19.18
C PHE A 101 -19.48 -0.68 -18.88
N VAL A 102 -19.65 -1.80 -18.19
CA VAL A 102 -20.96 -2.33 -17.79
C VAL A 102 -21.26 -1.87 -16.38
N LYS A 103 -22.33 -1.08 -16.23
CA LYS A 103 -22.82 -0.67 -14.90
C LYS A 103 -23.27 -1.90 -14.12
N ALA A 104 -22.73 -2.07 -12.93
CA ALA A 104 -23.08 -3.16 -12.03
C ALA A 104 -23.00 -2.65 -10.59
N GLU A 105 -24.11 -2.76 -9.86
CA GLU A 105 -24.18 -2.40 -8.44
C GLU A 105 -23.20 -3.28 -7.64
N GLY A 106 -22.35 -2.65 -6.83
CA GLY A 106 -21.28 -3.35 -6.09
C GLY A 106 -20.10 -3.79 -6.96
N GLY A 107 -19.99 -3.29 -8.20
CA GLY A 107 -18.84 -3.50 -9.07
C GLY A 107 -17.54 -2.97 -8.47
N HIS A 108 -16.43 -3.66 -8.74
CA HIS A 108 -15.13 -3.31 -8.16
C HIS A 108 -14.51 -2.02 -8.74
N LEU A 109 -15.03 -1.49 -9.86
CA LEU A 109 -14.58 -0.26 -10.49
C LEU A 109 -15.57 0.88 -10.23
N LYS A 110 -15.07 1.96 -9.65
CA LYS A 110 -15.81 3.20 -9.36
C LYS A 110 -15.26 4.35 -10.18
N LEU A 111 -16.13 5.19 -10.73
CA LEU A 111 -15.77 6.36 -11.54
C LEU A 111 -16.38 7.65 -10.97
N TRP A 112 -15.57 8.71 -10.91
CA TRP A 112 -15.96 10.09 -10.59
C TRP A 112 -15.94 10.99 -11.83
N ILE A 113 -15.98 10.37 -13.01
CA ILE A 113 -16.11 11.04 -14.31
C ILE A 113 -17.07 10.23 -15.18
N TYR A 114 -17.72 10.91 -16.14
CA TYR A 114 -18.57 10.25 -17.12
C TYR A 114 -17.79 10.07 -18.43
N PRO A 115 -17.80 8.87 -19.02
CA PRO A 115 -17.49 8.74 -20.44
C PRO A 115 -18.59 9.42 -21.27
N ASP A 116 -18.28 9.72 -22.52
CA ASP A 116 -19.27 10.17 -23.49
C ASP A 116 -20.26 9.06 -23.86
N VAL A 117 -21.19 9.36 -24.77
CA VAL A 117 -22.21 8.42 -25.24
C VAL A 117 -21.65 7.20 -25.97
N TYR A 118 -20.38 7.23 -26.36
CA TYR A 118 -19.66 6.14 -27.02
C TYR A 118 -18.71 5.40 -26.06
N GLY A 119 -18.70 5.76 -24.77
CA GLY A 119 -17.84 5.13 -23.79
C GLY A 119 -16.41 5.69 -23.75
N HIS A 120 -16.15 6.82 -24.41
CA HIS A 120 -14.81 7.43 -24.50
C HIS A 120 -14.64 8.63 -23.57
N PHE A 121 -13.38 8.95 -23.24
CA PHE A 121 -13.03 10.15 -22.51
C PHE A 121 -12.39 11.19 -23.43
N PRO A 122 -12.47 12.50 -23.11
CA PRO A 122 -11.81 13.54 -23.87
C PRO A 122 -10.33 13.22 -24.14
N GLU A 123 -9.86 13.40 -25.38
CA GLU A 123 -8.49 13.03 -25.78
C GLU A 123 -7.39 13.74 -24.97
N ASP A 124 -7.70 14.91 -24.41
CA ASP A 124 -6.79 15.70 -23.58
C ASP A 124 -6.76 15.28 -22.10
N LEU A 125 -7.58 14.28 -21.71
CA LEU A 125 -7.54 13.66 -20.41
C LEU A 125 -6.23 12.87 -20.25
N THR A 126 -5.31 13.42 -19.46
CA THR A 126 -4.07 12.76 -19.08
C THR A 126 -4.21 12.08 -17.73
N VAL A 127 -3.99 10.77 -17.65
CA VAL A 127 -4.25 9.98 -16.43
C VAL A 127 -2.96 9.36 -15.89
N GLY A 128 -2.78 9.44 -14.57
CA GLY A 128 -1.81 8.65 -13.82
C GLY A 128 -2.52 7.59 -13.01
N ALA A 129 -1.96 6.38 -12.96
CA ALA A 129 -2.52 5.25 -12.24
C ALA A 129 -1.51 4.69 -11.25
N GLY A 130 -1.86 4.69 -9.96
CA GLY A 130 -1.09 4.04 -8.90
C GLY A 130 -1.72 2.70 -8.54
N HIS A 131 -0.92 1.65 -8.45
CA HIS A 131 -1.38 0.31 -8.09
C HIS A 131 -0.66 -0.23 -6.87
N ASP A 132 -1.43 -0.74 -5.91
CA ASP A 132 -0.94 -1.54 -4.79
C ASP A 132 -1.52 -2.94 -4.90
N ILE A 133 -0.65 -3.95 -5.02
CA ILE A 133 -1.04 -5.29 -5.48
C ILE A 133 -0.92 -6.26 -4.30
N SER A 134 -2.06 -6.89 -3.96
CA SER A 134 -2.12 -7.97 -2.99
C SER A 134 -1.96 -9.34 -3.64
N ALA A 135 -1.87 -10.39 -2.82
CA ALA A 135 -1.79 -11.77 -3.31
C ALA A 135 -3.13 -12.33 -3.84
N GLY A 136 -4.25 -11.61 -3.65
CA GLY A 136 -5.58 -12.09 -4.07
C GLY A 136 -6.18 -13.18 -3.17
N THR A 137 -5.83 -13.21 -1.88
CA THR A 137 -6.24 -14.25 -0.92
C THR A 137 -7.37 -13.83 0.03
N GLY A 138 -7.93 -12.62 -0.13
CA GLY A 138 -8.94 -12.08 0.79
C GLY A 138 -8.38 -11.26 1.94
N ALA A 139 -7.07 -11.35 2.23
CA ALA A 139 -6.45 -10.69 3.38
C ALA A 139 -6.27 -9.17 3.20
N SER A 140 -6.04 -8.73 1.97
CA SER A 140 -5.94 -7.30 1.62
C SER A 140 -6.38 -7.07 0.17
N ASN A 141 -6.83 -5.84 -0.10
CA ASN A 141 -7.25 -5.44 -1.44
C ASN A 141 -6.05 -5.27 -2.36
N THR A 142 -6.17 -5.77 -3.59
CA THR A 142 -5.47 -5.15 -4.71
C THR A 142 -6.23 -3.88 -5.07
N THR A 143 -5.52 -2.77 -5.20
CA THR A 143 -6.11 -1.45 -5.47
C THR A 143 -5.47 -0.77 -6.67
N GLY A 144 -6.28 0.01 -7.39
CA GLY A 144 -5.86 0.92 -8.44
C GLY A 144 -6.49 2.29 -8.22
N SER A 145 -5.69 3.35 -8.19
CA SER A 145 -6.17 4.73 -8.07
C SER A 145 -5.76 5.52 -9.31
N TYR A 146 -6.74 6.12 -9.99
CA TYR A 146 -6.55 6.85 -11.24
C TYR A 146 -6.83 8.33 -11.01
N VAL A 147 -5.90 9.17 -11.45
CA VAL A 147 -5.89 10.62 -11.19
C VAL A 147 -5.73 11.37 -12.49
N ASN A 148 -6.52 12.42 -12.68
CA ASN A 148 -6.30 13.39 -13.75
C ASN A 148 -5.03 14.19 -13.44
N LEU A 149 -3.97 14.02 -14.24
CA LEU A 149 -2.67 14.64 -14.00
C LEU A 149 -2.68 16.16 -14.16
N ARG A 150 -3.70 16.73 -14.81
CA ARG A 150 -3.85 18.18 -14.98
C ARG A 150 -4.47 18.83 -13.74
N THR A 151 -5.49 18.21 -13.15
CA THR A 151 -6.25 18.78 -12.02
C THR A 151 -5.82 18.22 -10.68
N GLY A 152 -5.18 17.05 -10.64
CA GLY A 152 -4.87 16.32 -9.42
C GLY A 152 -6.07 15.55 -8.83
N GLU A 153 -7.23 15.60 -9.48
CA GLU A 153 -8.45 14.95 -8.98
C GLU A 153 -8.44 13.45 -9.26
N LYS A 154 -8.90 12.68 -8.27
CA LYS A 154 -9.16 11.24 -8.45
C LYS A 154 -10.39 11.05 -9.32
N ILE A 155 -10.24 10.24 -10.38
CA ILE A 155 -11.28 10.02 -11.38
C ILE A 155 -11.81 8.58 -11.39
N ALA A 156 -11.02 7.63 -10.90
CA ALA A 156 -11.45 6.25 -10.78
C ALA A 156 -10.71 5.50 -9.67
N GLU A 157 -11.35 4.43 -9.19
CA GLU A 157 -10.80 3.51 -8.21
C GLU A 157 -11.18 2.08 -8.57
N TYR A 158 -10.23 1.16 -8.44
CA TYR A 158 -10.48 -0.26 -8.42
C TYR A 158 -10.09 -0.85 -7.06
N ALA A 159 -10.91 -1.73 -6.49
CA ALA A 159 -10.57 -2.47 -5.28
C ALA A 159 -11.16 -3.88 -5.28
N ASN A 160 -10.30 -4.90 -5.19
CA ASN A 160 -10.72 -6.29 -5.09
C ASN A 160 -9.72 -7.13 -4.25
N PRO A 161 -10.15 -7.82 -3.19
CA PRO A 161 -9.26 -8.64 -2.36
C PRO A 161 -8.97 -10.04 -2.92
N TRP A 162 -9.67 -10.46 -3.97
CA TRP A 162 -9.63 -11.82 -4.52
C TRP A 162 -8.98 -11.93 -5.91
N ILE A 163 -8.63 -10.79 -6.53
CA ILE A 163 -7.98 -10.80 -7.84
C ILE A 163 -6.50 -11.16 -7.71
N LYS A 164 -6.03 -12.11 -8.50
CA LYS A 164 -4.62 -12.49 -8.53
C LYS A 164 -3.79 -11.45 -9.29
N PRO A 165 -2.49 -11.27 -8.94
CA PRO A 165 -1.62 -10.27 -9.58
C PRO A 165 -1.59 -10.33 -11.12
N GLU A 166 -1.53 -11.53 -11.70
CA GLU A 166 -1.51 -11.75 -13.15
C GLU A 166 -2.84 -11.37 -13.82
N THR A 167 -3.96 -11.70 -13.19
CA THR A 167 -5.30 -11.32 -13.69
C THR A 167 -5.48 -9.82 -13.59
N PHE A 168 -5.03 -9.22 -12.48
CA PHE A 168 -5.08 -7.78 -12.30
C PHE A 168 -4.17 -7.04 -13.29
N ALA A 169 -3.02 -7.60 -13.67
CA ALA A 169 -2.16 -6.99 -14.69
C ALA A 169 -2.88 -6.82 -16.04
N ASN A 170 -3.65 -7.81 -16.47
CA ASN A 170 -4.44 -7.72 -17.70
C ASN A 170 -5.52 -6.64 -17.60
N LEU A 171 -6.28 -6.62 -16.49
CA LEU A 171 -7.29 -5.61 -16.23
C LEU A 171 -6.69 -4.21 -16.14
N ALA A 172 -5.55 -4.03 -15.46
CA ALA A 172 -4.87 -2.75 -15.31
C ALA A 172 -4.39 -2.21 -16.66
N ILE A 173 -3.94 -3.07 -17.58
CA ILE A 173 -3.61 -2.67 -18.95
C ILE A 173 -4.86 -2.23 -19.71
N ALA A 174 -5.96 -2.97 -19.61
CA ALA A 174 -7.22 -2.60 -20.24
C ALA A 174 -7.75 -1.26 -19.70
N LEU A 175 -7.72 -1.06 -18.38
CA LEU A 175 -8.07 0.21 -17.74
C LEU A 175 -7.13 1.34 -18.18
N ALA A 176 -5.83 1.08 -18.27
CA ALA A 176 -4.89 2.09 -18.74
C ALA A 176 -5.18 2.51 -20.19
N LYS A 177 -5.58 1.59 -21.07
CA LYS A 177 -6.02 1.93 -22.43
C LYS A 177 -7.35 2.68 -22.43
N TYR A 178 -8.31 2.24 -21.62
CA TYR A 178 -9.60 2.90 -21.43
C TYR A 178 -9.45 4.37 -21.01
N PHE A 179 -8.47 4.67 -20.15
CA PHE A 179 -8.13 6.01 -19.71
C PHE A 179 -7.03 6.68 -20.56
N ASN A 180 -7.17 6.63 -21.88
CA ASN A 180 -6.28 7.33 -22.84
C ASN A 180 -4.79 7.06 -22.63
N LYS A 181 -4.44 5.78 -22.45
CA LYS A 181 -3.07 5.31 -22.19
C LYS A 181 -2.49 5.88 -20.88
N ALA A 182 -3.20 5.69 -19.77
CA ALA A 182 -2.78 6.12 -18.44
C ALA A 182 -1.35 5.69 -18.06
N PHE A 183 -0.60 6.60 -17.45
CA PHE A 183 0.75 6.32 -16.96
C PHE A 183 0.71 5.51 -15.68
N MET A 184 1.24 4.28 -15.69
CA MET A 184 1.15 3.38 -14.54
C MET A 184 2.38 3.43 -13.62
N VAL A 185 2.13 3.46 -12.32
CA VAL A 185 3.10 3.32 -11.23
C VAL A 185 2.62 2.19 -10.33
N PHE A 186 3.53 1.34 -9.87
CA PHE A 186 3.21 0.21 -8.99
C PHE A 186 4.40 -0.11 -8.10
N ASP A 187 4.15 -0.70 -6.92
CA ASP A 187 5.23 -1.32 -6.13
C ASP A 187 5.71 -2.58 -6.85
N GLY A 188 6.99 -2.66 -7.18
CA GLY A 188 7.62 -3.80 -7.85
C GLY A 188 8.04 -4.93 -6.89
N ALA A 189 7.84 -4.77 -5.58
CA ALA A 189 8.11 -5.78 -4.58
C ALA A 189 6.95 -6.80 -4.45
N GLY A 190 7.27 -8.00 -3.95
CA GLY A 190 6.26 -9.02 -3.63
C GLY A 190 5.33 -9.38 -4.81
N PRO A 191 4.00 -9.38 -4.62
CA PRO A 191 3.02 -9.63 -5.69
C PRO A 191 3.18 -8.69 -6.90
N GLY A 192 3.65 -7.47 -6.66
CA GLY A 192 3.91 -6.47 -7.69
C GLY A 192 4.97 -6.85 -8.71
N ARG A 193 5.84 -7.82 -8.41
CA ARG A 193 6.81 -8.37 -9.38
C ARG A 193 6.12 -9.15 -10.49
N ILE A 194 5.18 -10.03 -10.13
CA ILE A 194 4.41 -10.84 -11.10
C ILE A 194 3.53 -9.93 -11.96
N PHE A 195 2.88 -8.96 -11.31
CA PHE A 195 2.12 -7.91 -11.99
C PHE A 195 2.99 -7.16 -13.00
N GLY A 196 4.13 -6.64 -12.54
CA GLY A 196 5.05 -5.86 -13.36
C GLY A 196 5.57 -6.62 -14.57
N ASP A 197 6.00 -7.87 -14.40
CA ASP A 197 6.49 -8.74 -15.48
C ASP A 197 5.43 -8.98 -16.56
N THR A 198 4.15 -9.05 -16.18
CA THR A 198 3.03 -9.18 -17.11
C THR A 198 2.78 -7.86 -17.84
N VAL A 199 2.71 -6.74 -17.10
CA VAL A 199 2.45 -5.41 -17.67
C VAL A 199 3.51 -5.02 -18.70
N ILE A 200 4.80 -5.16 -18.37
CA ILE A 200 5.88 -4.72 -19.27
C ILE A 200 5.96 -5.49 -20.58
N ARG A 201 5.30 -6.65 -20.70
CA ARG A 201 5.26 -7.39 -21.97
C ARG A 201 4.31 -6.71 -22.95
N ARG A 202 3.20 -6.17 -22.47
CA ARG A 202 2.07 -5.72 -23.33
C ARG A 202 1.79 -4.23 -23.26
N TYR A 203 2.38 -3.52 -22.29
CA TYR A 203 2.21 -2.10 -22.08
C TYR A 203 3.55 -1.42 -21.78
N ARG A 204 3.70 -0.14 -22.13
CA ARG A 204 4.97 0.59 -22.04
C ARG A 204 4.91 1.91 -21.30
N ASN A 205 3.72 2.49 -21.12
CA ASN A 205 3.58 3.77 -20.42
C ASN A 205 3.60 3.55 -18.89
N VAL A 206 4.75 3.10 -18.38
CA VAL A 206 4.94 2.74 -16.97
C VAL A 206 6.14 3.47 -16.39
N TYR A 207 6.14 3.64 -15.07
CA TYR A 207 7.30 4.16 -14.36
C TYR A 207 8.44 3.13 -14.32
N TYR A 208 9.61 3.57 -14.76
CA TYR A 208 10.87 2.86 -14.62
C TYR A 208 11.74 3.59 -13.60
N ARG A 209 12.29 2.84 -12.65
CA ARG A 209 13.19 3.40 -11.65
C ARG A 209 14.37 4.08 -12.34
N ARG A 210 14.87 5.19 -11.80
CA ARG A 210 16.16 5.76 -12.21
C ARG A 210 17.23 5.34 -11.20
N ASN A 211 18.40 4.97 -11.70
CA ASN A 211 19.53 4.72 -10.81
C ASN A 211 20.13 6.06 -10.39
N GLU A 212 19.77 6.54 -9.20
CA GLU A 212 20.23 7.84 -8.67
C GLU A 212 21.73 7.88 -8.34
N GLU A 213 22.40 6.73 -8.22
CA GLU A 213 23.84 6.62 -7.95
C GLU A 213 24.70 6.68 -9.22
N SER A 214 24.08 6.63 -10.40
CA SER A 214 24.78 6.74 -11.67
C SER A 214 24.89 8.20 -12.10
N LEU A 215 26.12 8.70 -12.28
CA LEU A 215 26.40 10.01 -12.91
C LEU A 215 25.78 10.11 -14.32
N SER A 216 25.50 8.97 -14.98
CA SER A 216 24.67 8.91 -16.17
C SER A 216 23.20 8.75 -15.76
N LYS A 217 22.33 9.70 -16.13
CA LYS A 217 20.87 9.62 -15.91
C LYS A 217 20.18 8.53 -16.74
N LYS A 218 20.79 7.36 -16.93
CA LYS A 218 20.19 6.23 -17.62
C LYS A 218 19.04 5.71 -16.77
N VAL A 219 17.85 5.70 -17.36
CA VAL A 219 16.67 5.04 -16.81
C VAL A 219 17.02 3.57 -16.57
N SER A 220 16.71 3.02 -15.40
CA SER A 220 16.95 1.62 -15.09
C SER A 220 15.94 0.76 -15.85
N ASP A 221 16.37 -0.40 -16.33
CA ASP A 221 15.48 -1.37 -17.01
C ASP A 221 14.49 -2.08 -16.07
N LYS A 222 14.39 -1.65 -14.80
CA LYS A 222 13.52 -2.25 -13.78
C LYS A 222 12.24 -1.43 -13.63
N PRO A 223 11.07 -1.98 -13.98
CA PRO A 223 9.79 -1.30 -13.82
C PRO A 223 9.36 -1.29 -12.34
N GLY A 224 8.55 -0.30 -11.97
CA GLY A 224 7.99 -0.17 -10.63
C GLY A 224 8.88 0.57 -9.62
N VAL A 225 8.26 0.99 -8.52
CA VAL A 225 8.91 1.57 -7.34
C VAL A 225 9.24 0.43 -6.39
N PHE A 226 10.39 0.46 -5.71
CA PHE A 226 10.73 -0.55 -4.69
C PHE A 226 10.81 0.13 -3.33
N LEU A 227 9.79 -0.07 -2.49
CA LEU A 227 9.70 0.54 -1.18
C LEU A 227 10.52 -0.24 -0.13
N ASN A 228 11.85 -0.30 -0.29
CA ASN A 228 12.72 -0.94 0.71
C ASN A 228 13.04 0.01 1.89
N PRO A 229 13.09 -0.48 3.15
CA PRO A 229 13.37 0.34 4.35
C PRO A 229 14.69 1.13 4.29
N LYS A 230 15.71 0.59 3.59
CA LYS A 230 17.02 1.24 3.45
C LYS A 230 17.01 2.50 2.57
N GLY A 231 15.94 2.77 1.82
CA GLY A 231 15.77 3.96 1.00
C GLY A 231 15.23 5.20 1.73
N LYS A 232 14.81 5.08 3.00
CA LYS A 232 14.19 6.19 3.76
C LYS A 232 15.15 7.35 4.12
N LYS A 233 16.46 7.25 3.83
CA LYS A 233 17.43 8.34 4.08
C LYS A 233 17.77 9.13 2.81
N ARG A 234 16.79 9.90 2.28
CA ARG A 234 16.96 11.17 1.51
C ARG A 234 15.74 11.37 0.61
N GLY A 235 14.67 11.91 1.19
CA GLY A 235 13.44 12.22 0.46
C GLY A 235 12.80 13.53 0.90
N TYR A 236 13.58 14.52 1.33
CA TYR A 236 13.09 15.89 1.52
C TYR A 236 14.12 16.85 0.94
N ARG A 237 13.90 17.26 -0.31
CA ARG A 237 14.36 18.56 -0.80
C ARG A 237 13.13 19.39 -1.09
N SER A 238 13.03 20.47 -0.33
CA SER A 238 12.10 21.57 -0.47
C SER A 238 11.85 21.95 -1.93
N ILE A 239 10.57 22.03 -2.30
CA ILE A 239 10.11 22.72 -3.50
C ILE A 239 10.42 24.22 -3.27
N PRO A 240 11.15 24.90 -4.16
CA PRO A 240 11.33 26.34 -4.03
C PRO A 240 9.99 27.03 -4.28
N ALA A 241 9.52 27.79 -3.29
CA ALA A 241 8.44 28.74 -3.48
C ALA A 241 8.90 29.82 -4.47
N SER A 242 8.07 30.10 -5.47
CA SER A 242 8.12 31.32 -6.28
C SER A 242 7.64 32.51 -5.49
#